data_AF-A0A0R2H0T0-F1
#
_entry.id   AF-A0A0R2H0T0-F1
#
_cell.length_a   1.000
_cell.length_b   1.000
_cell.length_c   1.000
_cell.angle_alpha   90.00
_cell.angle_beta   90.00
_cell.angle_gamma   90.00
#
_symmetry.space_group_name_H-M   'P 1'
#
loop_
_entity.id
_entity.type
_entity.pdbx_description
1 polymer ?
#
loop_
_entity_poly.entity_id
_entity_poly.type
_entity_poly.pdbx_seq_one_letter_code
_entity_poly.pdbx_strand_id
1 'polypeptide(L)'
;MTLNLWLWNETLPFLSYAASTKKAVFLQGLHGMLLLVTISGLLLLGRILSQVKSPSRWALLNWLYLVGFGLASLLVNLVWQKSFTFSALLTALMPMLRGASAFATSLVLAPLFLPAIRQLPQLTKDRLRWGIEVALLATTFFNVDLWGLMSPQSLVTYWALLVLGAVLPARPLHRWMGSCFIITGVILMMVMPLVSVTVHNDWSTANRFSTVTNGLLVVGVAELLPVKVLAREVGVALRQVIIPLAATATFPLSQQWLVILITNHGSNLLNKLILAGLLSLVVLIGSCCLAWLWTKVQKWRWIQRFANWPLPTSPTEARHQLRVMLGRRWPTVLMVALSYLGAFGSFLAMENSWHFSPNVDATYNMLTYIVTTRQGMLWVTTGLIWLGLRLLWTLTRRYWLSLGTGMFLVALWSLANRLKLDARNEPILPAELTMYHAYGNLLKMASLPVLVITFLGLLVMCGGIWYLERHYPVKDQAKWGARLGFVGMAIVAFGSANWWNHPNHPASQIMVGFGDTPEFFNQLAGGSHERTNCPIFE
;
A
#
# COMPACT_ATOMS: atom_id res chain seq x y z
N MET A 1 18.87 -15.25 -0.04
CA MET A 1 17.63 -14.62 -0.57
C MET A 1 17.63 -13.11 -0.38
N THR A 2 17.69 -12.57 0.84
CA THR A 2 17.71 -11.10 1.08
C THR A 2 18.87 -10.40 0.39
N LEU A 3 20.10 -10.92 0.55
CA LEU A 3 21.28 -10.40 -0.13
C LEU A 3 21.12 -10.41 -1.66
N ASN A 4 20.44 -11.41 -2.21
CA ASN A 4 20.16 -11.52 -3.64
C ASN A 4 19.19 -10.44 -4.13
N LEU A 5 18.09 -10.25 -3.40
CA LEU A 5 17.06 -9.25 -3.71
C LEU A 5 17.60 -7.82 -3.67
N TRP A 6 18.69 -7.59 -2.94
CA TRP A 6 19.28 -6.27 -2.79
C TRP A 6 20.45 -6.03 -3.71
N LEU A 7 21.45 -6.91 -3.75
CA LEU A 7 22.63 -6.72 -4.60
C LEU A 7 22.28 -6.48 -6.07
N TRP A 8 21.14 -7.00 -6.51
CA TRP A 8 20.65 -6.97 -7.88
C TRP A 8 19.39 -6.14 -8.07
N ASN A 9 19.10 -5.23 -7.13
CA ASN A 9 18.08 -4.20 -7.32
C ASN A 9 18.58 -3.20 -8.38
N GLU A 10 17.73 -2.87 -9.35
CA GLU A 10 18.03 -1.95 -10.46
C GLU A 10 18.47 -0.56 -10.00
N THR A 11 18.04 -0.15 -8.80
CA THR A 11 18.36 1.14 -8.19
C THR A 11 19.74 1.19 -7.52
N LEU A 12 20.44 0.06 -7.40
CA LEU A 12 21.76 0.01 -6.78
C LEU A 12 22.90 0.11 -7.81
N PRO A 13 23.99 0.81 -7.46
CA PRO A 13 25.09 1.10 -8.39
C PRO A 13 25.95 -0.14 -8.72
N PHE A 14 25.62 -1.35 -8.25
CA PHE A 14 26.38 -2.55 -8.60
C PHE A 14 26.27 -2.92 -10.09
N LEU A 15 25.17 -2.52 -10.73
CA LEU A 15 24.97 -2.61 -12.17
C LEU A 15 26.02 -1.82 -12.97
N SER A 16 26.52 -0.69 -12.45
CA SER A 16 27.56 0.08 -13.15
C SER A 16 28.93 -0.59 -13.10
N TYR A 17 29.23 -1.37 -12.06
CA TYR A 17 30.47 -2.16 -11.98
C TYR A 17 30.45 -3.40 -12.90
N ALA A 18 29.26 -3.82 -13.37
CA ALA A 18 29.11 -4.88 -14.37
C ALA A 18 29.72 -4.50 -15.73
N ALA A 19 29.97 -3.22 -16.01
CA ALA A 19 30.64 -2.78 -17.24
C ALA A 19 32.13 -3.17 -17.32
N SER A 20 32.75 -3.65 -16.22
CA SER A 20 34.14 -4.14 -16.24
C SER A 20 34.21 -5.67 -16.33
N THR A 21 34.78 -6.19 -17.43
CA THR A 21 34.69 -7.61 -17.83
C THR A 21 35.11 -8.63 -16.78
N LYS A 22 36.20 -8.41 -16.03
CA LYS A 22 36.66 -9.37 -14.99
C LYS A 22 35.84 -9.31 -13.69
N LYS A 23 35.44 -8.11 -13.24
CA LYS A 23 34.64 -7.97 -12.01
C LYS A 23 33.20 -8.41 -12.26
N ALA A 24 32.68 -8.23 -13.47
CA ALA A 24 31.36 -8.68 -13.88
C ALA A 24 31.21 -10.20 -13.78
N VAL A 25 32.18 -10.98 -14.27
CA VAL A 25 32.14 -12.45 -14.19
C VAL A 25 32.12 -12.93 -12.73
N PHE A 26 32.95 -12.34 -11.86
CA PHE A 26 32.94 -12.67 -10.44
C PHE A 26 31.60 -12.33 -9.76
N LEU A 27 31.06 -11.12 -10.03
CA LEU A 27 29.77 -10.70 -9.49
C LEU A 27 28.65 -11.64 -9.95
N GLN A 28 28.66 -12.06 -11.22
CA GLN A 28 27.66 -12.97 -11.76
C GLN A 28 27.80 -14.41 -11.24
N GLY A 29 29.03 -14.87 -10.95
CA GLY A 29 29.23 -16.13 -10.24
C GLY A 29 28.62 -16.14 -8.84
N LEU A 30 28.86 -15.07 -8.06
CA LEU A 30 28.26 -14.88 -6.74
C LEU A 30 26.72 -14.79 -6.84
N HIS A 31 26.21 -14.12 -7.86
CA HIS A 31 24.78 -14.04 -8.16
C HIS A 31 24.18 -15.42 -8.44
N GLY A 32 24.83 -16.25 -9.26
CA GLY A 32 24.37 -17.60 -9.57
C GLY A 32 24.23 -18.48 -8.32
N MET A 33 25.19 -18.39 -7.40
CA MET A 33 25.09 -19.08 -6.10
C MET A 33 23.91 -18.57 -5.27
N LEU A 34 23.71 -17.25 -5.21
CA LEU A 34 22.60 -16.64 -4.49
C LEU A 34 21.24 -16.97 -5.11
N LEU A 35 21.16 -17.09 -6.44
CA LEU A 35 19.97 -17.54 -7.17
C LEU A 35 19.62 -18.98 -6.86
N LEU A 36 20.61 -19.89 -6.87
CA LEU A 36 20.41 -21.30 -6.49
C LEU A 36 19.80 -21.43 -5.10
N VAL A 37 20.32 -20.68 -4.12
CA VAL A 37 19.78 -20.65 -2.75
C VAL A 37 18.35 -20.07 -2.74
N THR A 38 18.11 -19.03 -3.52
CA THR A 38 16.79 -18.37 -3.60
C THR A 38 15.73 -19.27 -4.22
N ILE A 39 16.03 -19.90 -5.36
CA ILE A 39 15.16 -20.87 -6.04
C ILE A 39 14.87 -22.06 -5.12
N SER A 40 15.91 -22.63 -4.50
CA SER A 40 15.76 -23.73 -3.54
C SER A 40 14.84 -23.35 -2.38
N GLY A 41 15.02 -22.14 -1.83
CA GLY A 41 14.15 -21.60 -0.80
C GLY A 41 12.69 -21.47 -1.25
N LEU A 42 12.45 -20.91 -2.44
CA LEU A 42 11.11 -20.74 -3.02
C LEU A 42 10.38 -22.08 -3.23
N LEU A 43 11.07 -23.08 -3.80
CA LEU A 43 10.48 -24.41 -3.99
C LEU A 43 10.16 -25.09 -2.65
N LEU A 44 11.05 -24.97 -1.67
CA LEU A 44 10.81 -25.49 -0.33
C LEU A 44 9.59 -24.82 0.33
N LEU A 45 9.47 -23.50 0.18
CA LEU A 45 8.34 -22.73 0.71
C LEU A 45 7.03 -23.14 0.09
N GLY A 46 6.98 -23.38 -1.22
CA GLY A 46 5.80 -23.91 -1.89
C GLY A 46 5.27 -25.16 -1.20
N ARG A 47 6.17 -26.10 -0.89
CA ARG A 47 5.80 -27.33 -0.16
C ARG A 47 5.37 -27.05 1.27
N ILE A 48 6.07 -26.20 2.00
CA ILE A 48 5.74 -25.86 3.39
C ILE A 48 4.37 -25.16 3.47
N LEU A 49 4.07 -24.25 2.55
CA LEU A 49 2.82 -23.49 2.52
C LEU A 49 1.62 -24.34 2.08
N SER A 50 1.83 -25.35 1.22
CA SER A 50 0.80 -26.35 0.86
C SER A 50 0.32 -27.21 2.04
N GLN A 51 1.00 -27.15 3.18
CA GLN A 51 0.72 -27.94 4.39
C GLN A 51 0.08 -27.11 5.52
N VAL A 52 -0.32 -25.86 5.24
CA VAL A 52 -0.97 -25.01 6.25
C VAL A 52 -2.40 -25.50 6.49
N LYS A 53 -2.74 -25.82 7.74
CA LYS A 53 -4.05 -26.35 8.13
C LYS A 53 -5.19 -25.31 8.08
N SER A 54 -4.88 -24.05 8.40
CA SER A 54 -5.85 -22.95 8.48
C SER A 54 -5.47 -21.80 7.53
N PRO A 55 -5.69 -21.99 6.21
CA PRO A 55 -5.15 -21.10 5.19
C PRO A 55 -5.73 -19.68 5.25
N SER A 56 -7.04 -19.56 5.50
CA SER A 56 -7.74 -18.28 5.66
C SER A 56 -7.18 -17.44 6.82
N ARG A 57 -7.08 -18.04 8.00
CA ARG A 57 -6.52 -17.41 9.20
C ARG A 57 -5.06 -16.99 8.99
N TRP A 58 -4.28 -17.85 8.34
CA TRP A 58 -2.88 -17.56 8.05
C TRP A 58 -2.76 -16.36 7.09
N ALA A 59 -3.55 -16.32 6.02
CA ALA A 59 -3.54 -15.21 5.07
C ALA A 59 -3.94 -13.89 5.74
N LEU A 60 -5.01 -13.88 6.56
CA LEU A 60 -5.46 -12.69 7.29
C LEU A 60 -4.39 -12.16 8.26
N LEU A 61 -3.78 -13.03 9.06
CA LEU A 61 -2.74 -12.62 10.00
C LEU A 61 -1.53 -12.04 9.28
N ASN A 62 -1.08 -12.66 8.20
CA ASN A 62 0.09 -12.18 7.50
C ASN A 62 -0.18 -10.95 6.63
N TRP A 63 -1.40 -10.80 6.10
CA TRP A 63 -1.85 -9.54 5.51
C TRP A 63 -1.85 -8.40 6.53
N LEU A 64 -2.39 -8.63 7.75
CA LEU A 64 -2.32 -7.66 8.83
C LEU A 64 -0.87 -7.29 9.21
N TYR A 65 0.03 -8.27 9.18
CA TYR A 65 1.45 -8.01 9.38
C TYR A 65 2.01 -7.06 8.32
N LEU A 66 1.72 -7.30 7.04
CA LEU A 66 2.17 -6.42 5.95
C LEU A 66 1.63 -5.01 6.08
N VAL A 67 0.35 -4.86 6.45
CA VAL A 67 -0.26 -3.55 6.69
C VAL A 67 0.41 -2.85 7.88
N GLY A 68 0.59 -3.57 9.00
CA GLY A 68 1.26 -3.03 10.18
C GLY A 68 2.72 -2.64 9.91
N PHE A 69 3.45 -3.47 9.15
CA PHE A 69 4.82 -3.18 8.73
C PHE A 69 4.89 -1.95 7.80
N GLY A 70 3.97 -1.84 6.84
CA GLY A 70 3.89 -0.69 5.96
C GLY A 70 3.59 0.62 6.70
N LEU A 71 2.64 0.59 7.64
CA LEU A 71 2.30 1.74 8.47
C LEU A 71 3.46 2.12 9.40
N ALA A 72 4.12 1.15 10.03
CA ALA A 72 5.31 1.40 10.84
C ALA A 72 6.45 2.00 9.99
N SER A 73 6.63 1.50 8.77
CA SER A 73 7.64 2.04 7.85
C SER A 73 7.33 3.49 7.46
N LEU A 74 6.06 3.79 7.21
CA LEU A 74 5.61 5.15 6.92
C LEU A 74 5.79 6.08 8.13
N LEU A 75 5.54 5.62 9.35
CA LEU A 75 5.80 6.39 10.57
C LEU A 75 7.29 6.68 10.76
N VAL A 76 8.16 5.70 10.52
CA VAL A 76 9.62 5.92 10.53
C VAL A 76 10.01 6.95 9.48
N ASN A 77 9.43 6.90 8.28
CA ASN A 77 9.71 7.88 7.24
C ASN A 77 9.27 9.30 7.63
N LEU A 78 8.09 9.41 8.24
CA LEU A 78 7.54 10.67 8.73
C LEU A 78 8.40 11.27 9.84
N VAL A 79 8.89 10.46 10.79
CA VAL A 79 9.68 10.95 11.93
C VAL A 79 11.14 11.22 11.53
N TRP A 80 11.75 10.32 10.75
CA TRP A 80 13.16 10.39 10.39
C TRP A 80 13.42 11.29 9.18
N GLN A 81 12.73 11.02 8.05
CA GLN A 81 12.96 11.74 6.80
C GLN A 81 12.05 12.97 6.67
N LYS A 82 11.12 13.18 7.61
CA LYS A 82 10.10 14.23 7.53
C LYS A 82 9.38 14.22 6.18
N SER A 83 9.12 13.03 5.65
CA SER A 83 8.48 12.87 4.35
C SER A 83 7.27 11.95 4.45
N PHE A 84 6.18 12.40 3.84
CA PHE A 84 4.94 11.65 3.74
C PHE A 84 4.32 11.88 2.37
N THR A 85 3.73 10.83 1.81
CA THR A 85 2.95 10.91 0.57
C THR A 85 1.71 10.06 0.69
N PHE A 86 0.60 10.53 0.13
CA PHE A 86 -0.65 9.77 0.08
C PHE A 86 -0.49 8.42 -0.63
N SER A 87 0.33 8.39 -1.68
CA SER A 87 0.71 7.18 -2.40
C SER A 87 1.35 6.13 -1.49
N ALA A 88 2.26 6.54 -0.59
CA ALA A 88 2.88 5.65 0.38
C ALA A 88 1.88 5.15 1.45
N LEU A 89 0.93 5.98 1.88
CA LEU A 89 -0.15 5.56 2.77
C LEU A 89 -1.03 4.47 2.13
N LEU A 90 -1.43 4.66 0.87
CA LEU A 90 -2.21 3.66 0.14
C LEU A 90 -1.43 2.35 -0.02
N THR A 91 -0.13 2.43 -0.32
CA THR A 91 0.75 1.25 -0.40
C THR A 91 0.89 0.54 0.95
N ALA A 92 0.87 1.27 2.07
CA ALA A 92 0.87 0.70 3.42
C ALA A 92 -0.47 0.03 3.79
N LEU A 93 -1.61 0.64 3.46
CA LEU A 93 -2.94 0.12 3.79
C LEU A 93 -3.38 -1.02 2.87
N MET A 94 -2.96 -0.99 1.60
CA MET A 94 -3.36 -1.95 0.57
C MET A 94 -2.14 -2.55 -0.14
N PRO A 95 -1.22 -3.20 0.59
CA PRO A 95 0.07 -3.62 0.04
C PRO A 95 -0.05 -4.62 -1.10
N MET A 96 -1.07 -5.48 -1.09
CA MET A 96 -1.30 -6.48 -2.14
C MET A 96 -1.91 -5.87 -3.41
N LEU A 97 -2.91 -5.00 -3.28
CA LEU A 97 -3.57 -4.35 -4.43
C LEU A 97 -2.66 -3.35 -5.13
N ARG A 98 -1.80 -2.68 -4.36
CA ARG A 98 -0.82 -1.71 -4.86
C ARG A 98 0.47 -2.38 -5.35
N GLY A 99 0.58 -3.70 -5.27
CA GLY A 99 1.78 -4.42 -5.67
C GLY A 99 3.03 -4.05 -4.87
N ALA A 100 2.88 -3.64 -3.60
CA ALA A 100 3.98 -3.16 -2.75
C ALA A 100 5.13 -4.16 -2.68
N SER A 101 4.80 -5.45 -2.66
CA SER A 101 5.78 -6.53 -2.82
C SER A 101 5.12 -7.76 -3.42
N ALA A 102 5.50 -8.10 -4.66
CA ALA A 102 5.01 -9.29 -5.33
C ALA A 102 5.40 -10.58 -4.57
N PHE A 103 6.63 -10.62 -4.04
CA PHE A 103 7.09 -11.76 -3.27
C PHE A 103 6.26 -11.97 -1.98
N ALA A 104 6.11 -10.95 -1.12
CA ALA A 104 5.35 -11.11 0.12
C ALA A 104 3.86 -11.39 -0.16
N THR A 105 3.29 -10.77 -1.19
CA THR A 105 1.92 -11.04 -1.65
C THR A 105 1.75 -12.50 -2.09
N SER A 106 2.71 -13.05 -2.84
CA SER A 106 2.69 -14.46 -3.26
C SER A 106 2.72 -15.42 -2.06
N LEU A 107 3.51 -15.10 -1.02
CA LEU A 107 3.54 -15.88 0.21
C LEU A 107 2.18 -15.82 0.91
N VAL A 108 1.58 -14.64 1.08
CA VAL A 108 0.28 -14.44 1.76
C VAL A 108 -0.85 -15.22 1.05
N LEU A 109 -0.85 -15.25 -0.28
CA LEU A 109 -1.88 -15.95 -1.06
C LEU A 109 -1.64 -17.45 -1.19
N ALA A 110 -0.39 -17.91 -1.18
CA ALA A 110 -0.04 -19.30 -1.47
C ALA A 110 -0.85 -20.33 -0.65
N PRO A 111 -0.99 -20.23 0.69
CA PRO A 111 -1.80 -21.17 1.46
C PRO A 111 -3.28 -21.23 1.08
N LEU A 112 -3.85 -20.21 0.43
CA LEU A 112 -5.24 -20.25 -0.01
C LEU A 112 -5.44 -21.20 -1.20
N PHE A 113 -4.41 -21.39 -2.04
CA PHE A 113 -4.51 -22.15 -3.29
C PHE A 113 -3.69 -23.45 -3.29
N LEU A 114 -2.47 -23.42 -2.73
CA LEU A 114 -1.55 -24.56 -2.77
C LEU A 114 -2.10 -25.85 -2.13
N PRO A 115 -2.88 -25.82 -1.04
CA PRO A 115 -3.48 -27.03 -0.49
C PRO A 115 -4.43 -27.72 -1.48
N ALA A 116 -5.20 -26.95 -2.26
CA ALA A 116 -6.08 -27.49 -3.29
C ALA A 116 -5.28 -28.08 -4.46
N ILE A 117 -4.21 -27.39 -4.90
CA ILE A 117 -3.31 -27.88 -5.96
C ILE A 117 -2.66 -29.21 -5.55
N ARG A 118 -2.30 -29.36 -4.28
CA ARG A 118 -1.69 -30.58 -3.76
C ARG A 118 -2.63 -31.79 -3.77
N GLN A 119 -3.94 -31.55 -3.65
CA GLN A 119 -4.97 -32.60 -3.70
C GLN A 119 -5.31 -33.05 -5.12
N LEU A 120 -4.76 -32.38 -6.15
CA LEU A 120 -4.99 -32.78 -7.54
C LEU A 120 -4.42 -34.19 -7.85
N PRO A 121 -4.99 -34.89 -8.85
CA PRO A 121 -4.46 -36.14 -9.36
C PRO A 121 -2.99 -36.03 -9.79
N GLN A 122 -2.24 -37.12 -9.68
CA GLN A 122 -0.80 -37.13 -9.99
C GLN A 122 -0.52 -36.69 -11.44
N LEU A 123 -1.33 -37.14 -12.39
CA LEU A 123 -1.20 -36.77 -13.79
C LEU A 123 -1.39 -35.26 -14.04
N THR A 124 -2.33 -34.62 -13.34
CA THR A 124 -2.55 -33.16 -13.43
C THR A 124 -1.38 -32.39 -12.82
N LYS A 125 -0.86 -32.88 -11.69
CA LYS A 125 0.34 -32.35 -11.04
C LYS A 125 1.56 -32.41 -11.96
N ASP A 126 1.81 -33.56 -12.58
CA ASP A 126 2.93 -33.73 -13.50
C ASP A 126 2.79 -32.82 -14.72
N ARG A 127 1.58 -32.69 -15.30
CA ARG A 127 1.32 -31.73 -16.40
C ARG A 127 1.56 -30.27 -15.98
N LEU A 128 1.11 -29.88 -14.80
CA LEU A 128 1.31 -28.52 -14.27
C LEU A 128 2.79 -28.22 -14.07
N ARG A 129 3.55 -29.18 -13.53
CA ARG A 129 4.99 -29.10 -13.37
C ARG A 129 5.69 -28.90 -14.72
N TRP A 130 5.45 -29.80 -15.67
CA TRP A 130 6.05 -29.73 -17.01
C TRP A 130 5.69 -28.42 -17.71
N GLY A 131 4.45 -27.96 -17.60
CA GLY A 131 4.02 -26.68 -18.17
C GLY A 131 4.80 -25.49 -17.62
N ILE A 132 5.05 -25.44 -16.31
CA ILE A 132 5.84 -24.37 -15.67
C ILE A 132 7.32 -24.46 -16.08
N GLU A 133 7.90 -25.67 -16.04
CA GLU A 133 9.31 -25.88 -16.40
C GLU A 133 9.58 -25.52 -17.88
N VAL A 134 8.70 -25.95 -18.80
CA VAL A 134 8.80 -25.60 -20.23
C VAL A 134 8.62 -24.09 -20.44
N ALA A 135 7.67 -23.44 -19.76
CA ALA A 135 7.50 -22.00 -19.87
C ALA A 135 8.76 -21.23 -19.41
N LEU A 136 9.40 -21.66 -18.32
CA LEU A 136 10.64 -21.05 -17.83
C LEU A 136 11.86 -21.33 -18.73
N LEU A 137 11.95 -22.52 -19.32
CA LEU A 137 12.98 -22.81 -20.31
C LEU A 137 12.75 -21.96 -21.57
N ALA A 138 11.49 -21.79 -21.99
CA ALA A 138 11.15 -20.99 -23.15
C ALA A 138 11.46 -19.50 -22.93
N THR A 139 11.18 -18.94 -21.74
CA THR A 139 11.56 -17.56 -21.42
C THR A 139 13.07 -17.37 -21.41
N THR A 140 13.82 -18.38 -20.93
CA THR A 140 15.29 -18.33 -20.86
C THR A 140 15.95 -18.40 -22.24
N PHE A 141 15.51 -19.31 -23.11
CA PHE A 141 16.15 -19.55 -24.42
C PHE A 141 15.59 -18.66 -25.54
N PHE A 142 14.28 -18.45 -25.59
CA PHE A 142 13.62 -17.75 -26.70
C PHE A 142 13.33 -16.28 -26.39
N ASN A 143 13.63 -15.79 -25.18
CA ASN A 143 13.33 -14.41 -24.76
C ASN A 143 11.85 -14.02 -24.90
N VAL A 144 10.96 -14.99 -24.81
CA VAL A 144 9.52 -14.76 -24.86
C VAL A 144 9.06 -14.60 -23.42
N ASP A 145 8.64 -13.40 -23.04
CA ASP A 145 8.08 -13.15 -21.72
C ASP A 145 6.65 -13.71 -21.62
N LEU A 146 6.56 -15.02 -21.41
CA LEU A 146 5.29 -15.70 -21.19
C LEU A 146 4.71 -15.25 -19.85
N TRP A 147 3.55 -14.57 -19.89
CA TRP A 147 2.79 -14.16 -18.70
C TRP A 147 3.56 -13.28 -17.69
N GLY A 148 4.57 -12.55 -18.14
CA GLY A 148 5.36 -11.68 -17.26
C GLY A 148 6.31 -12.43 -16.33
N LEU A 149 6.78 -13.62 -16.71
CA LEU A 149 7.73 -14.43 -15.93
C LEU A 149 9.14 -13.82 -15.88
N MET A 150 9.53 -13.00 -16.85
CA MET A 150 10.88 -12.41 -16.86
C MET A 150 11.02 -11.23 -15.89
N SER A 151 9.90 -10.63 -15.45
CA SER A 151 9.93 -9.51 -14.50
C SER A 151 10.23 -9.98 -13.06
N PRO A 152 11.28 -9.44 -12.40
CA PRO A 152 11.61 -9.78 -11.02
C PRO A 152 10.58 -9.28 -10.00
N GLN A 153 9.70 -8.34 -10.40
CA GLN A 153 8.59 -7.84 -9.57
C GLN A 153 7.25 -8.50 -9.90
N SER A 154 7.24 -9.52 -10.76
CA SER A 154 6.00 -10.20 -11.14
C SER A 154 5.49 -11.12 -10.05
N LEU A 155 4.20 -10.98 -9.71
CA LEU A 155 3.50 -11.90 -8.83
C LEU A 155 3.47 -13.32 -9.43
N VAL A 156 3.33 -13.41 -10.75
CA VAL A 156 3.22 -14.68 -11.50
C VAL A 156 4.48 -15.51 -11.34
N THR A 157 5.66 -14.87 -11.40
CA THR A 157 6.97 -15.49 -11.21
C THR A 157 7.09 -16.22 -9.88
N TYR A 158 6.87 -15.51 -8.77
CA TYR A 158 6.97 -16.12 -7.45
C TYR A 158 5.90 -17.18 -7.23
N TRP A 159 4.69 -16.95 -7.76
CA TRP A 159 3.59 -17.90 -7.65
C TRP A 159 3.89 -19.21 -8.41
N ALA A 160 4.43 -19.13 -9.64
CA ALA A 160 4.83 -20.29 -10.42
C ALA A 160 5.87 -21.15 -9.69
N LEU A 161 6.87 -20.53 -9.06
CA LEU A 161 7.89 -21.24 -8.27
C LEU A 161 7.30 -21.87 -7.00
N LEU A 162 6.38 -21.20 -6.31
CA LEU A 162 5.69 -21.77 -5.14
C LEU A 162 4.79 -22.95 -5.54
N VAL A 163 4.10 -22.86 -6.67
CA VAL A 163 3.28 -23.95 -7.23
C VAL A 163 4.17 -25.13 -7.60
N LEU A 164 5.27 -24.89 -8.32
CA LEU A 164 6.25 -25.92 -8.67
C LEU A 164 6.72 -26.65 -7.40
N GLY A 165 7.12 -25.91 -6.37
CA GLY A 165 7.50 -26.45 -5.07
C GLY A 165 6.44 -27.33 -4.38
N ALA A 166 5.16 -26.99 -4.50
CA ALA A 166 4.05 -27.76 -3.92
C ALA A 166 3.78 -29.08 -4.65
N VAL A 167 4.08 -29.13 -5.95
CA VAL A 167 3.81 -30.25 -6.86
C VAL A 167 4.95 -31.26 -6.90
N LEU A 168 6.18 -30.84 -6.57
CA LEU A 168 7.37 -31.69 -6.64
C LEU A 168 7.25 -33.00 -5.83
N PRO A 169 7.76 -34.11 -6.37
CA PRO A 169 7.76 -35.39 -5.67
C PRO A 169 8.62 -35.36 -4.40
N ALA A 170 8.47 -36.39 -3.57
CA ALA A 170 9.16 -36.47 -2.28
C ALA A 170 10.64 -36.86 -2.41
N ARG A 171 11.03 -37.45 -3.54
CA ARG A 171 12.36 -37.96 -3.83
C ARG A 171 12.87 -37.26 -5.09
N PRO A 172 14.20 -37.06 -5.21
CA PRO A 172 14.79 -36.60 -6.46
C PRO A 172 14.47 -37.61 -7.57
N LEU A 173 14.17 -37.12 -8.76
CA LEU A 173 13.88 -37.94 -9.93
C LEU A 173 15.18 -38.29 -10.66
N HIS A 174 15.83 -37.28 -11.26
CA HIS A 174 16.98 -37.48 -12.13
C HIS A 174 18.18 -36.64 -11.66
N ARG A 175 18.90 -37.14 -10.64
CA ARG A 175 20.03 -36.42 -10.02
C ARG A 175 21.08 -35.96 -11.04
N TRP A 176 21.45 -36.83 -11.97
CA TRP A 176 22.43 -36.52 -13.02
C TRP A 176 21.95 -35.37 -13.92
N MET A 177 20.69 -35.43 -14.36
CA MET A 177 20.09 -34.40 -15.20
C MET A 177 20.02 -33.05 -14.48
N GLY A 178 19.60 -33.05 -13.21
CA GLY A 178 19.55 -31.83 -12.41
C GLY A 178 20.93 -31.20 -12.21
N SER A 179 21.97 -32.01 -11.97
CA SER A 179 23.37 -31.51 -11.90
C SER A 179 23.84 -30.91 -13.21
N CYS A 180 23.57 -31.56 -14.36
CA CYS A 180 23.89 -31.01 -15.68
C CYS A 180 23.20 -29.66 -15.94
N PHE A 181 21.92 -29.53 -15.59
CA PHE A 181 21.17 -28.29 -15.75
C PHE A 181 21.72 -27.14 -14.89
N ILE A 182 22.07 -27.40 -13.63
CA ILE A 182 22.69 -26.39 -12.76
C ILE A 182 24.05 -25.96 -13.29
N ILE A 183 24.93 -26.92 -13.63
CA ILE A 183 26.28 -26.63 -14.14
C ILE A 183 26.18 -25.79 -15.41
N THR A 184 25.32 -26.19 -16.34
CA THR A 184 25.10 -25.45 -17.60
C THR A 184 24.54 -24.06 -17.31
N GLY A 185 23.55 -23.93 -16.44
CA GLY A 185 22.95 -22.65 -16.06
C GLY A 185 23.96 -21.68 -15.44
N VAL A 186 24.82 -22.15 -14.54
CA VAL A 186 25.87 -21.32 -13.90
C VAL A 186 26.94 -20.91 -14.91
N ILE A 187 27.37 -21.82 -15.79
CA ILE A 187 28.36 -21.50 -16.84
C ILE A 187 27.78 -20.44 -17.79
N LEU A 188 26.57 -20.63 -18.29
CA LEU A 188 25.92 -19.66 -19.17
C LEU A 188 25.74 -18.32 -18.48
N MET A 189 25.38 -18.31 -17.20
CA MET A 189 25.29 -17.08 -16.43
C MET A 189 26.64 -16.36 -16.35
N MET A 190 27.77 -17.04 -16.18
CA MET A 190 29.10 -16.39 -16.18
C MET A 190 29.54 -15.88 -17.56
N VAL A 191 29.16 -16.57 -18.64
CA VAL A 191 29.66 -16.31 -20.00
C VAL A 191 28.79 -15.31 -20.77
N MET A 192 27.46 -15.38 -20.62
CA MET A 192 26.50 -14.54 -21.35
C MET A 192 26.69 -13.02 -21.22
N PRO A 193 27.16 -12.42 -20.12
CA PRO A 193 27.53 -10.99 -20.11
C PRO A 193 28.62 -10.64 -21.12
N LEU A 194 29.64 -11.49 -21.30
CA LEU A 194 30.70 -11.25 -22.28
C LEU A 194 30.11 -11.32 -23.69
N VAL A 195 29.27 -12.31 -23.97
CA VAL A 195 28.61 -12.48 -25.28
C VAL A 195 27.63 -11.33 -25.56
N SER A 196 26.83 -10.91 -24.58
CA SER A 196 25.83 -9.84 -24.72
C SER A 196 26.50 -8.51 -25.08
N VAL A 197 27.58 -8.15 -24.36
CA VAL A 197 28.33 -6.92 -24.62
C VAL A 197 29.08 -6.98 -25.95
N THR A 198 29.71 -8.11 -26.28
CA THR A 198 30.52 -8.24 -27.51
C THR A 198 29.71 -8.35 -28.79
N VAL A 199 28.55 -9.02 -28.76
CA VAL A 199 27.75 -9.30 -29.94
C VAL A 199 26.60 -8.30 -30.12
N HIS A 200 25.91 -7.94 -29.04
CA HIS A 200 24.67 -7.14 -29.10
C HIS A 200 24.85 -5.72 -28.56
N ASN A 201 26.02 -5.40 -27.98
CA ASN A 201 26.30 -4.13 -27.30
C ASN A 201 25.21 -3.76 -26.26
N ASP A 202 24.57 -4.77 -25.68
CA ASP A 202 23.50 -4.64 -24.71
C ASP A 202 23.65 -5.70 -23.60
N TRP A 203 22.81 -5.63 -22.56
CA TRP A 203 22.76 -6.61 -21.46
C TRP A 203 21.56 -7.56 -21.56
N SER A 204 20.82 -7.51 -22.67
CA SER A 204 19.52 -8.18 -22.78
C SER A 204 19.65 -9.70 -22.70
N THR A 205 20.70 -10.27 -23.28
CA THR A 205 20.94 -11.71 -23.29
C THR A 205 21.44 -12.21 -21.93
N ALA A 206 22.32 -11.44 -21.28
CA ALA A 206 22.83 -11.76 -19.95
C ALA A 206 21.72 -11.76 -18.89
N ASN A 207 20.78 -10.80 -18.99
CA ASN A 207 19.66 -10.68 -18.07
C ASN A 207 18.72 -11.90 -18.08
N ARG A 208 18.66 -12.68 -19.17
CA ARG A 208 17.84 -13.90 -19.24
C ARG A 208 18.32 -14.99 -18.28
N PHE A 209 19.62 -15.06 -18.04
CA PHE A 209 20.25 -16.07 -17.19
C PHE A 209 20.48 -15.59 -15.76
N SER A 210 20.41 -14.28 -15.51
CA SER A 210 20.66 -13.67 -14.21
C SER A 210 19.39 -13.38 -13.39
N THR A 211 18.28 -14.01 -13.72
CA THR A 211 16.99 -13.85 -13.03
C THR A 211 16.60 -15.10 -12.24
N VAL A 212 15.67 -14.93 -11.31
CA VAL A 212 15.08 -16.03 -10.52
C VAL A 212 14.30 -17.02 -11.41
N THR A 213 13.97 -16.63 -12.65
CA THR A 213 13.28 -17.44 -13.65
C THR A 213 14.19 -18.15 -14.63
N ASN A 214 15.51 -18.14 -14.43
CA ASN A 214 16.43 -18.95 -15.20
C ASN A 214 15.98 -20.43 -15.17
N GLY A 215 15.41 -20.89 -16.28
CA GLY A 215 14.77 -22.19 -16.39
C GLY A 215 15.73 -23.34 -16.17
N LEU A 216 17.02 -23.18 -16.52
CA LEU A 216 18.05 -24.19 -16.28
C LEU A 216 18.29 -24.37 -14.78
N LEU A 217 18.41 -23.27 -14.03
CA LEU A 217 18.58 -23.35 -12.58
C LEU A 217 17.32 -23.88 -11.90
N VAL A 218 16.13 -23.45 -12.34
CA VAL A 218 14.86 -23.90 -11.75
C VAL A 218 14.63 -25.39 -11.97
N VAL A 219 14.75 -25.88 -13.21
CA VAL A 219 14.63 -27.31 -13.54
C VAL A 219 15.70 -28.11 -12.82
N GLY A 220 16.94 -27.62 -12.83
CA GLY A 220 18.05 -28.29 -12.16
C GLY A 220 17.83 -28.48 -10.65
N VAL A 221 17.36 -27.44 -9.96
CA VAL A 221 17.03 -27.50 -8.53
C VAL A 221 15.80 -28.39 -8.30
N ALA A 222 14.76 -28.27 -9.12
CA ALA A 222 13.54 -29.09 -9.02
C ALA A 222 13.82 -30.59 -9.09
N GLU A 223 14.74 -31.01 -9.96
CA GLU A 223 15.16 -32.41 -10.14
C GLU A 223 16.02 -32.95 -8.99
N LEU A 224 16.80 -32.08 -8.34
CA LEU A 224 17.76 -32.46 -7.30
C LEU A 224 17.19 -32.41 -5.87
N LEU A 225 16.24 -31.52 -5.58
CA LEU A 225 15.90 -31.15 -4.21
C LEU A 225 15.01 -32.21 -3.52
N PRO A 226 15.46 -32.88 -2.44
CA PRO A 226 14.65 -33.85 -1.69
C PRO A 226 13.68 -33.11 -0.75
N VAL A 227 12.62 -32.53 -1.31
CA VAL A 227 11.77 -31.55 -0.61
C VAL A 227 11.06 -32.11 0.64
N LYS A 228 10.91 -33.44 0.79
CA LYS A 228 10.21 -34.05 1.95
C LYS A 228 11.01 -33.97 3.26
N VAL A 229 12.33 -34.12 3.21
CA VAL A 229 13.20 -34.15 4.41
C VAL A 229 13.36 -32.74 4.96
N LEU A 230 13.75 -31.79 4.10
CA LEU A 230 13.95 -30.39 4.49
C LEU A 230 12.67 -29.71 5.01
N ALA A 231 11.51 -30.01 4.42
CA ALA A 231 10.26 -29.36 4.83
C ALA A 231 9.79 -29.77 6.25
N ARG A 232 10.16 -30.97 6.71
CA ARG A 232 9.81 -31.48 8.04
C ARG A 232 10.66 -30.84 9.13
N GLU A 233 11.95 -30.67 8.88
CA GLU A 233 12.92 -30.16 9.86
C GLU A 233 12.87 -28.63 9.98
N VAL A 234 12.62 -27.91 8.88
CA VAL A 234 12.74 -26.45 8.81
C VAL A 234 11.37 -25.74 8.92
N GLY A 235 10.27 -26.49 8.85
CA GLY A 235 8.94 -25.97 8.52
C GLY A 235 8.32 -24.96 9.51
N VAL A 236 8.55 -25.07 10.82
CA VAL A 236 7.85 -24.21 11.80
C VAL A 236 8.55 -22.86 11.98
N ALA A 237 9.86 -22.85 12.18
CA ALA A 237 10.64 -21.62 12.35
C ALA A 237 10.61 -20.76 11.07
N LEU A 238 10.76 -21.40 9.90
CA LEU A 238 10.80 -20.70 8.63
C LEU A 238 9.44 -20.05 8.29
N ARG A 239 8.32 -20.67 8.66
CA ARG A 239 6.97 -20.08 8.49
C ARG A 239 6.78 -18.77 9.25
N GLN A 240 7.42 -18.61 10.41
CA GLN A 240 7.24 -17.42 11.25
C GLN A 240 8.15 -16.27 10.81
N VAL A 241 9.37 -16.58 10.36
CA VAL A 241 10.37 -15.56 10.01
C VAL A 241 10.20 -15.07 8.56
N ILE A 242 9.67 -15.89 7.66
CA ILE A 242 9.78 -15.57 6.24
C ILE A 242 8.97 -14.37 5.79
N ILE A 243 7.79 -14.14 6.35
CA ILE A 243 6.97 -12.98 5.97
C ILE A 243 7.58 -11.67 6.48
N PRO A 244 8.02 -11.60 7.75
CA PRO A 244 8.86 -10.51 8.21
C PRO A 244 10.09 -10.26 7.33
N LEU A 245 10.78 -11.32 6.94
CA LEU A 245 11.96 -11.22 6.08
C LEU A 245 11.62 -10.73 4.66
N ALA A 246 10.53 -11.23 4.08
CA ALA A 246 10.04 -10.82 2.77
C ALA A 246 9.62 -9.33 2.81
N ALA A 247 8.87 -8.94 3.84
CA ALA A 247 8.42 -7.56 4.01
C ALA A 247 9.61 -6.61 4.15
N THR A 248 10.55 -6.88 5.06
CA THR A 248 11.73 -6.02 5.23
C THR A 248 12.60 -5.94 3.98
N ALA A 249 12.74 -7.04 3.24
CA ALA A 249 13.60 -7.07 2.06
C ALA A 249 12.96 -6.46 0.80
N THR A 250 11.63 -6.46 0.69
CA THR A 250 10.93 -6.11 -0.57
C THR A 250 9.97 -4.95 -0.47
N PHE A 251 9.64 -4.45 0.71
CA PHE A 251 8.74 -3.31 0.82
C PHE A 251 9.41 -2.04 0.28
N PRO A 252 8.70 -1.14 -0.43
CA PRO A 252 9.36 -0.06 -1.17
C PRO A 252 10.12 0.92 -0.27
N LEU A 253 9.53 1.31 0.86
CA LEU A 253 10.18 2.22 1.82
C LEU A 253 11.43 1.61 2.46
N SER A 254 11.40 0.32 2.80
CA SER A 254 12.57 -0.35 3.38
C SER A 254 13.68 -0.51 2.36
N GLN A 255 13.34 -0.84 1.11
CA GLN A 255 14.31 -0.87 0.01
C GLN A 255 14.95 0.50 -0.21
N GLN A 256 14.16 1.58 -0.23
CA GLN A 256 14.68 2.94 -0.40
C GLN A 256 15.73 3.29 0.66
N TRP A 257 15.48 3.00 1.93
CA TRP A 257 16.44 3.28 3.00
C TRP A 257 17.73 2.48 2.86
N LEU A 258 17.61 1.20 2.49
CA LEU A 258 18.77 0.33 2.27
C LEU A 258 19.61 0.79 1.08
N VAL A 259 18.96 1.22 0.00
CA VAL A 259 19.63 1.77 -1.18
C VAL A 259 20.41 3.03 -0.77
N ILE A 260 19.77 3.98 -0.09
CA ILE A 260 20.42 5.22 0.39
C ILE A 260 21.62 4.91 1.29
N LEU A 261 21.49 3.95 2.20
CA LEU A 261 22.59 3.55 3.11
C LEU A 261 23.79 3.00 2.32
N ILE A 262 23.55 2.13 1.34
CA ILE A 262 24.60 1.52 0.52
C ILE A 262 25.22 2.52 -0.46
N THR A 263 24.43 3.42 -1.06
CA THR A 263 24.94 4.41 -2.02
C THR A 263 25.81 5.45 -1.33
N ASN A 264 25.46 5.85 -0.12
CA ASN A 264 26.14 6.94 0.58
C ASN A 264 27.45 6.48 1.27
N HIS A 265 27.71 5.17 1.40
CA HIS A 265 28.87 4.65 2.13
C HIS A 265 29.80 3.82 1.24
N GLY A 266 30.98 4.39 0.95
CA GLY A 266 32.12 3.72 0.33
C GLY A 266 32.22 3.92 -1.19
N SER A 267 33.42 4.25 -1.70
CA SER A 267 33.71 4.37 -3.14
C SER A 267 34.04 3.03 -3.81
N ASN A 268 34.55 2.06 -3.03
CA ASN A 268 35.04 0.77 -3.51
C ASN A 268 33.96 -0.32 -3.52
N LEU A 269 33.92 -1.12 -4.59
CA LEU A 269 32.98 -2.24 -4.78
C LEU A 269 33.00 -3.23 -3.60
N LEU A 270 34.20 -3.60 -3.13
CA LEU A 270 34.37 -4.56 -2.02
C LEU A 270 33.70 -4.06 -0.74
N ASN A 271 33.88 -2.78 -0.40
CA ASN A 271 33.29 -2.17 0.80
C ASN A 271 31.76 -2.16 0.70
N LYS A 272 31.21 -1.86 -0.48
CA LYS A 272 29.76 -1.91 -0.74
C LYS A 272 29.21 -3.34 -0.62
N LEU A 273 29.93 -4.36 -1.10
CA LEU A 273 29.54 -5.77 -0.96
C LEU A 273 29.57 -6.23 0.51
N ILE A 274 30.60 -5.85 1.27
CA ILE A 274 30.70 -6.13 2.71
C ILE A 274 29.55 -5.47 3.46
N LEU A 275 29.28 -4.19 3.17
CA LEU A 275 28.17 -3.44 3.78
C LEU A 275 26.82 -4.08 3.46
N ALA A 276 26.58 -4.47 2.21
CA ALA A 276 25.36 -5.19 1.81
C ALA A 276 25.22 -6.54 2.55
N GLY A 277 26.33 -7.27 2.70
CA GLY A 277 26.39 -8.50 3.49
C GLY A 277 26.00 -8.28 4.96
N LEU A 278 26.63 -7.30 5.62
CA LEU A 278 26.34 -6.93 7.02
C LEU A 278 24.90 -6.48 7.20
N LEU A 279 24.40 -5.60 6.33
CA LEU A 279 23.00 -5.14 6.36
C LEU A 279 22.03 -6.30 6.17
N SER A 280 22.36 -7.28 5.31
CA SER A 280 21.50 -8.46 5.10
C SER A 280 21.40 -9.33 6.36
N LEU A 281 22.48 -9.40 7.15
CA LEU A 281 22.52 -10.10 8.43
C LEU A 281 21.75 -9.32 9.51
N VAL A 282 21.90 -7.99 9.56
CA VAL A 282 21.11 -7.12 10.44
C VAL A 282 19.62 -7.26 10.15
N VAL A 283 19.21 -7.27 8.88
CA VAL A 283 17.80 -7.46 8.52
C VAL A 283 17.31 -8.87 8.80
N LEU A 284 18.15 -9.90 8.67
CA LEU A 284 17.78 -11.24 9.09
C LEU A 284 17.49 -11.28 10.60
N ILE A 285 18.38 -10.72 11.42
CA ILE A 285 18.22 -10.63 12.88
C ILE A 285 16.98 -9.79 13.22
N GLY A 286 16.83 -8.63 12.59
CA GLY A 286 15.68 -7.75 12.76
C GLY A 286 14.37 -8.44 12.38
N SER A 287 14.36 -9.23 11.31
CA SER A 287 13.19 -10.00 10.88
C SER A 287 12.85 -11.12 11.86
N CYS A 288 13.85 -11.77 12.46
CA CYS A 288 13.63 -12.73 13.55
C CYS A 288 13.02 -12.03 14.79
N CYS A 289 13.51 -10.83 15.14
CA CYS A 289 12.95 -10.03 16.22
C CYS A 289 11.50 -9.59 15.93
N LEU A 290 11.23 -9.12 14.72
CA LEU A 290 9.87 -8.76 14.26
C LEU A 290 8.94 -9.97 14.22
N ALA A 291 9.43 -11.14 13.81
CA ALA A 291 8.67 -12.38 13.85
C ALA A 291 8.28 -12.73 15.29
N TRP A 292 9.24 -12.65 16.22
CA TRP A 292 9.00 -12.88 17.65
C TRP A 292 7.99 -11.87 18.21
N LEU A 293 8.15 -10.58 17.94
CA LEU A 293 7.20 -9.54 18.36
C LEU A 293 5.80 -9.82 17.79
N TRP A 294 5.72 -10.21 16.53
CA TRP A 294 4.46 -10.55 15.87
C TRP A 294 3.75 -11.72 16.57
N THR A 295 4.48 -12.75 17.03
CA THR A 295 3.85 -13.84 17.82
C THR A 295 3.21 -13.37 19.13
N LYS A 296 3.71 -12.28 19.74
CA LYS A 296 3.10 -11.68 20.93
C LYS A 296 1.86 -10.87 20.55
N VAL A 297 1.96 -10.07 19.49
CA VAL A 297 0.86 -9.26 18.96
C VAL A 297 -0.31 -10.13 18.51
N GLN A 298 -0.06 -11.28 17.88
CA GLN A 298 -1.10 -12.25 17.50
C GLN A 298 -1.96 -12.77 18.67
N LYS A 299 -1.48 -12.66 19.92
CA LYS A 299 -2.25 -13.07 21.11
C LYS A 299 -3.27 -12.02 21.54
N TRP A 300 -3.22 -10.81 20.98
CA TRP A 300 -4.15 -9.75 21.33
C TRP A 300 -5.58 -10.09 20.88
N ARG A 301 -6.56 -9.86 21.76
CA ARG A 301 -7.96 -10.29 21.58
C ARG A 301 -8.59 -9.78 20.27
N TRP A 302 -8.29 -8.54 19.89
CA TRP A 302 -8.82 -7.92 18.68
C TRP A 302 -8.24 -8.53 17.40
N ILE A 303 -6.95 -8.87 17.41
CA ILE A 303 -6.29 -9.56 16.29
C ILE A 303 -6.81 -10.98 16.15
N GLN A 304 -7.03 -11.70 17.25
CA GLN A 304 -7.66 -13.02 17.20
C GLN A 304 -9.10 -12.96 16.66
N ARG A 305 -9.88 -11.96 17.08
CA ARG A 305 -11.24 -11.75 16.55
C ARG A 305 -11.23 -11.47 15.04
N PHE A 306 -10.29 -10.66 14.56
CA PHE A 306 -10.16 -10.37 13.14
C PHE A 306 -9.67 -11.59 12.35
N ALA A 307 -8.68 -12.31 12.86
CA ALA A 307 -8.11 -13.49 12.22
C ALA A 307 -9.08 -14.68 12.15
N ASN A 308 -10.05 -14.74 13.07
CA ASN A 308 -11.12 -15.72 13.09
C ASN A 308 -12.39 -15.21 12.35
N TRP A 309 -12.31 -14.07 11.66
CA TRP A 309 -13.43 -13.59 10.85
C TRP A 309 -13.70 -14.59 9.73
N PRO A 310 -14.94 -15.08 9.57
CA PRO A 310 -15.27 -16.03 8.52
C PRO A 310 -15.10 -15.34 7.16
N LEU A 311 -14.04 -15.70 6.42
CA LEU A 311 -13.88 -15.27 5.04
C LEU A 311 -14.96 -15.96 4.20
N PRO A 312 -15.69 -15.22 3.36
CA PRO A 312 -16.72 -15.81 2.53
C PRO A 312 -16.09 -16.80 1.54
N THR A 313 -16.68 -17.99 1.46
CA THR A 313 -16.21 -19.07 0.59
C THR A 313 -16.78 -18.96 -0.82
N SER A 314 -17.86 -18.20 -1.00
CA SER A 314 -18.54 -17.98 -2.26
C SER A 314 -18.93 -16.51 -2.46
N PRO A 315 -19.09 -16.03 -3.71
CA PRO A 315 -19.56 -14.67 -3.99
C PRO A 315 -20.95 -14.36 -3.41
N THR A 316 -21.83 -15.37 -3.33
CA THR A 316 -23.18 -15.23 -2.73
C THR A 316 -23.09 -15.02 -1.23
N GLU A 317 -22.25 -15.78 -0.54
CA GLU A 317 -21.95 -15.57 0.88
C GLU A 317 -21.31 -14.21 1.12
N ALA A 318 -20.36 -13.79 0.29
CA ALA A 318 -19.74 -12.47 0.38
C ALA A 318 -20.78 -11.35 0.26
N ARG A 319 -21.69 -11.45 -0.71
CA ARG A 319 -22.79 -10.50 -0.90
C ARG A 319 -23.73 -10.46 0.30
N HIS A 320 -24.06 -11.61 0.87
CA HIS A 320 -24.91 -11.72 2.05
C HIS A 320 -24.22 -11.07 3.27
N GLN A 321 -22.99 -11.47 3.58
CA GLN A 321 -22.22 -10.91 4.69
C GLN A 321 -22.06 -9.39 4.56
N LEU A 322 -21.78 -8.90 3.34
CA LEU A 322 -21.67 -7.48 3.03
C LEU A 322 -23.00 -6.75 3.29
N ARG A 323 -24.13 -7.28 2.82
CA ARG A 323 -25.47 -6.71 3.08
C ARG A 323 -25.80 -6.64 4.57
N VAL A 324 -25.52 -7.71 5.31
CA VAL A 324 -25.75 -7.74 6.77
C VAL A 324 -24.85 -6.72 7.48
N MET A 325 -23.59 -6.61 7.06
CA MET A 325 -22.65 -5.64 7.64
C MET A 325 -23.08 -4.19 7.35
N LEU A 326 -23.47 -3.89 6.12
CA LEU A 326 -24.00 -2.59 5.69
C LEU A 326 -25.30 -2.26 6.43
N GLY A 327 -26.24 -3.21 6.51
CA GLY A 327 -27.49 -3.03 7.23
C GLY A 327 -27.28 -2.77 8.72
N ARG A 328 -26.29 -3.42 9.35
CA ARG A 328 -25.98 -3.18 10.77
C ARG A 328 -25.28 -1.84 11.02
N ARG A 329 -24.48 -1.35 10.06
CA ARG A 329 -23.66 -0.13 10.20
C ARG A 329 -24.16 1.02 9.32
N TRP A 330 -25.38 0.94 8.81
CA TRP A 330 -25.91 1.92 7.84
C TRP A 330 -25.82 3.37 8.30
N PRO A 331 -26.04 3.73 9.60
CA PRO A 331 -25.96 5.14 9.99
C PRO A 331 -24.54 5.70 9.86
N THR A 332 -23.54 4.90 10.21
CA THR A 332 -22.14 5.29 10.06
C THR A 332 -21.73 5.35 8.59
N VAL A 333 -22.18 4.40 7.77
CA VAL A 333 -21.90 4.39 6.33
C VAL A 333 -22.53 5.59 5.65
N LEU A 334 -23.79 5.91 5.96
CA LEU A 334 -24.47 7.09 5.44
C LEU A 334 -23.74 8.38 5.84
N MET A 335 -23.29 8.48 7.09
CA MET A 335 -22.57 9.66 7.58
C MET A 335 -21.23 9.84 6.86
N VAL A 336 -20.46 8.77 6.63
CA VAL A 336 -19.22 8.82 5.83
C VAL A 336 -19.52 9.22 4.39
N ALA A 337 -20.54 8.62 3.77
CA ALA A 337 -20.92 8.92 2.39
C ALA A 337 -21.34 10.39 2.23
N LEU A 338 -22.15 10.91 3.14
CA LEU A 338 -22.55 12.32 3.14
C LEU A 338 -21.38 13.26 3.46
N SER A 339 -20.45 12.85 4.33
CA SER A 339 -19.21 13.62 4.56
C SER A 339 -18.37 13.71 3.29
N TYR A 340 -18.27 12.63 2.52
CA TYR A 340 -17.55 12.61 1.26
C TYR A 340 -18.22 13.48 0.20
N LEU A 341 -19.55 13.39 0.07
CA LEU A 341 -20.32 14.26 -0.81
C LEU A 341 -20.25 15.73 -0.39
N GLY A 342 -20.24 16.00 0.92
CA GLY A 342 -20.05 17.33 1.49
C GLY A 342 -18.68 17.90 1.14
N ALA A 343 -17.61 17.13 1.37
CA ALA A 343 -16.26 17.52 0.98
C ALA A 343 -16.18 17.78 -0.53
N PHE A 344 -16.69 16.87 -1.35
CA PHE A 344 -16.69 17.00 -2.81
C PHE A 344 -17.45 18.24 -3.29
N GLY A 345 -18.66 18.48 -2.77
CA GLY A 345 -19.44 19.67 -3.09
C GLY A 345 -18.75 20.96 -2.65
N SER A 346 -17.97 20.89 -1.58
CA SER A 346 -17.19 22.01 -1.07
C SER A 346 -15.99 22.35 -1.97
N PHE A 347 -15.28 21.34 -2.49
CA PHE A 347 -14.25 21.54 -3.53
C PHE A 347 -14.85 22.12 -4.82
N LEU A 348 -16.04 21.67 -5.22
CA LEU A 348 -16.74 22.25 -6.38
C LEU A 348 -17.14 23.71 -6.16
N ALA A 349 -17.50 24.08 -4.93
CA ALA A 349 -17.86 25.45 -4.60
C ALA A 349 -16.67 26.43 -4.60
N MET A 350 -15.43 25.95 -4.63
CA MET A 350 -14.24 26.82 -4.67
C MET A 350 -13.85 27.30 -6.07
N GLU A 351 -14.39 26.71 -7.13
CA GLU A 351 -13.97 27.01 -8.50
C GLU A 351 -15.09 27.68 -9.32
N ASN A 352 -14.73 28.67 -10.14
CA ASN A 352 -15.70 29.43 -10.94
C ASN A 352 -15.97 28.77 -12.30
N SER A 353 -15.10 27.84 -12.73
CA SER A 353 -15.17 27.20 -14.04
C SER A 353 -15.14 25.67 -13.94
N TRP A 354 -15.79 25.02 -14.90
CA TRP A 354 -15.75 23.56 -15.07
C TRP A 354 -14.41 23.05 -15.62
N HIS A 355 -13.51 23.97 -15.99
CA HIS A 355 -12.17 23.69 -16.47
C HIS A 355 -11.15 24.30 -15.51
N PHE A 356 -10.13 23.52 -15.16
CA PHE A 356 -9.04 23.90 -14.28
C PHE A 356 -7.71 23.76 -15.03
N SER A 357 -6.91 24.83 -15.04
CA SER A 357 -5.65 24.89 -15.78
C SER A 357 -4.50 25.11 -14.80
N PRO A 358 -3.94 24.03 -14.21
CA PRO A 358 -2.85 24.17 -13.24
C PRO A 358 -1.56 24.68 -13.88
N ASN A 359 -1.37 24.44 -15.19
CA ASN A 359 -0.22 24.87 -15.97
C ASN A 359 -0.69 25.46 -17.30
N VAL A 360 0.17 26.28 -17.91
CA VAL A 360 -0.09 27.00 -19.18
C VAL A 360 -0.50 26.05 -20.32
N ASP A 361 -0.05 24.78 -20.28
CA ASP A 361 -0.22 23.81 -21.37
C ASP A 361 -1.28 22.73 -21.12
N ALA A 362 -1.94 22.72 -19.95
CA ALA A 362 -2.88 21.64 -19.60
C ALA A 362 -4.15 22.17 -18.95
N THR A 363 -5.28 21.93 -19.61
CA THR A 363 -6.63 22.19 -19.07
C THR A 363 -7.30 20.86 -18.76
N TYR A 364 -7.81 20.71 -17.54
CA TYR A 364 -8.50 19.52 -17.07
C TYR A 364 -9.96 19.84 -16.77
N ASN A 365 -10.85 18.86 -16.91
CA ASN A 365 -12.18 18.97 -16.34
C ASN A 365 -12.06 18.95 -14.80
N MET A 366 -12.71 19.90 -14.12
CA MET A 366 -12.66 20.06 -12.67
C MET A 366 -13.07 18.78 -11.93
N LEU A 367 -14.10 18.09 -12.40
CA LEU A 367 -14.56 16.82 -11.80
C LEU A 367 -13.46 15.76 -11.87
N THR A 368 -12.84 15.62 -13.04
CA THR A 368 -11.74 14.68 -13.24
C THR A 368 -10.56 15.05 -12.37
N TYR A 369 -10.22 16.34 -12.29
CA TYR A 369 -9.11 16.83 -11.49
C TYR A 369 -9.30 16.55 -9.99
N ILE A 370 -10.48 16.84 -9.43
CA ILE A 370 -10.81 16.56 -8.02
C ILE A 370 -10.67 15.06 -7.72
N VAL A 371 -11.30 14.21 -8.54
CA VAL A 371 -11.36 12.75 -8.27
C VAL A 371 -10.02 12.05 -8.51
N THR A 372 -9.22 12.51 -9.48
CA THR A 372 -7.97 11.82 -9.85
C THR A 372 -6.75 12.38 -9.15
N THR A 373 -6.66 13.71 -9.01
CA THR A 373 -5.45 14.39 -8.55
C THR A 373 -5.57 14.84 -7.10
N ARG A 374 -6.75 15.30 -6.67
CA ARG A 374 -6.98 15.82 -5.30
C ARG A 374 -7.62 14.81 -4.35
N GLN A 375 -7.58 13.52 -4.70
CA GLN A 375 -8.20 12.46 -3.90
C GLN A 375 -7.66 12.37 -2.46
N GLY A 376 -6.37 12.66 -2.26
CA GLY A 376 -5.76 12.69 -0.92
C GLY A 376 -6.44 13.70 -0.01
N MET A 377 -6.50 14.95 -0.45
CA MET A 377 -7.13 16.05 0.29
C MET A 377 -8.63 15.84 0.48
N LEU A 378 -9.32 15.30 -0.53
CA LEU A 378 -10.73 14.96 -0.42
C LEU A 378 -11.00 13.98 0.73
N TRP A 379 -10.14 12.98 0.94
CA TRP A 379 -10.25 12.05 2.06
C TRP A 379 -9.95 12.71 3.41
N VAL A 380 -9.00 13.64 3.48
CA VAL A 380 -8.72 14.41 4.70
C VAL A 380 -9.95 15.23 5.09
N THR A 381 -10.49 16.03 4.17
CA THR A 381 -11.69 16.84 4.40
C THR A 381 -12.90 15.97 4.76
N THR A 382 -13.10 14.83 4.08
CA THR A 382 -14.13 13.85 4.42
C THR A 382 -13.97 13.34 5.85
N GLY A 383 -12.74 13.01 6.25
CA GLY A 383 -12.41 12.56 7.59
C GLY A 383 -12.73 13.61 8.66
N LEU A 384 -12.37 14.87 8.41
CA LEU A 384 -12.65 15.99 9.32
C LEU A 384 -14.15 16.25 9.49
N ILE A 385 -14.91 16.31 8.39
CA ILE A 385 -16.38 16.44 8.43
C ILE A 385 -16.97 15.27 9.21
N TRP A 386 -16.57 14.04 8.87
CA TRP A 386 -17.09 12.84 9.53
C TRP A 386 -16.76 12.83 11.04
N LEU A 387 -15.56 13.25 11.43
CA LEU A 387 -15.18 13.39 12.84
C LEU A 387 -16.02 14.45 13.55
N GLY A 388 -16.27 15.60 12.93
CA GLY A 388 -17.15 16.65 13.45
C GLY A 388 -18.58 16.14 13.66
N LEU A 389 -19.15 15.45 12.67
CA LEU A 389 -20.47 14.82 12.77
C LEU A 389 -20.50 13.71 13.83
N ARG A 390 -19.42 12.92 13.95
CA ARG A 390 -19.33 11.88 14.97
C ARG A 390 -19.24 12.47 16.37
N LEU A 391 -18.53 13.59 16.54
CA LEU A 391 -18.45 14.34 17.79
C LEU A 391 -19.82 14.90 18.19
N LEU A 392 -20.50 15.61 17.28
CA LEU A 392 -21.84 16.13 17.50
C LEU A 392 -22.85 15.02 17.86
N TRP A 393 -22.77 13.86 17.19
CA TRP A 393 -23.64 12.73 17.51
C TRP A 393 -23.33 12.14 18.88
N THR A 394 -22.05 12.10 19.26
CA THR A 394 -21.62 11.62 20.60
C THR A 394 -22.10 12.53 21.71
N LEU A 395 -22.10 13.86 21.50
CA LEU A 395 -22.54 14.87 22.46
C LEU A 395 -24.06 14.94 22.59
N THR A 396 -24.76 15.07 21.45
CA THR A 396 -26.22 15.24 21.42
C THR A 396 -26.99 13.93 21.59
N ARG A 397 -26.34 12.79 21.31
CA ARG A 397 -26.95 11.45 21.21
C ARG A 397 -28.07 11.31 20.18
N ARG A 398 -28.28 12.32 19.33
CA ARG A 398 -29.31 12.36 18.30
C ARG A 398 -28.66 12.36 16.92
N TYR A 399 -28.88 11.27 16.18
CA TYR A 399 -28.22 11.05 14.89
C TYR A 399 -28.64 12.08 13.85
N TRP A 400 -29.95 12.28 13.65
CA TRP A 400 -30.46 13.18 12.62
C TRP A 400 -30.17 14.63 12.95
N LEU A 401 -30.22 15.00 14.23
CA LEU A 401 -29.79 16.31 14.68
C LEU A 401 -28.33 16.56 14.30
N SER A 402 -27.42 15.65 14.65
CA SER A 402 -25.99 15.78 14.32
C SER A 402 -25.74 15.84 12.82
N LEU A 403 -26.34 14.91 12.06
CA LEU A 403 -26.16 14.81 10.62
C LEU A 403 -26.71 16.05 9.91
N GLY A 404 -27.93 16.46 10.24
CA GLY A 404 -28.60 17.60 9.63
C GLY A 404 -27.89 18.91 9.93
N THR A 405 -27.60 19.19 11.21
CA THR A 405 -26.91 20.44 11.58
C THR A 405 -25.51 20.50 11.02
N GLY A 406 -24.72 19.42 11.12
CA GLY A 406 -23.35 19.45 10.63
C GLY A 406 -23.25 19.53 9.11
N MET A 407 -24.12 18.84 8.35
CA MET A 407 -24.15 18.98 6.88
C MET A 407 -24.63 20.36 6.44
N PHE A 408 -25.57 20.96 7.18
CA PHE A 408 -25.98 22.34 6.92
C PHE A 408 -24.85 23.34 7.18
N LEU A 409 -24.07 23.16 8.27
CA LEU A 409 -22.89 23.98 8.52
C LEU A 409 -21.84 23.84 7.42
N VAL A 410 -21.58 22.63 6.93
CA VAL A 410 -20.67 22.40 5.79
C VAL A 410 -21.17 23.10 4.53
N ALA A 411 -22.47 23.01 4.22
CA ALA A 411 -23.07 23.69 3.08
C ALA A 411 -23.02 25.21 3.22
N LEU A 412 -23.33 25.74 4.41
CA LEU A 412 -23.29 27.17 4.73
C LEU A 412 -21.86 27.71 4.58
N TRP A 413 -20.87 26.99 5.10
CA TRP A 413 -19.46 27.35 4.98
C TRP A 413 -18.99 27.35 3.52
N SER A 414 -19.34 26.31 2.76
CA SER A 414 -19.01 26.22 1.33
C SER A 414 -19.65 27.36 0.52
N LEU A 415 -20.90 27.70 0.83
CA LEU A 415 -21.63 28.81 0.21
C LEU A 415 -20.97 30.15 0.56
N ALA A 416 -20.61 30.37 1.83
CA ALA A 416 -19.95 31.58 2.26
C ALA A 416 -18.60 31.77 1.55
N ASN A 417 -17.81 30.70 1.41
CA ASN A 417 -16.57 30.71 0.63
C ASN A 417 -16.81 31.04 -0.84
N ARG A 418 -17.83 30.44 -1.48
CA ARG A 418 -18.20 30.76 -2.87
C ARG A 418 -18.52 32.25 -3.05
N LEU A 419 -19.37 32.80 -2.17
CA LEU A 419 -19.75 34.22 -2.22
C LEU A 419 -18.54 35.14 -2.06
N LYS A 420 -17.64 34.80 -1.14
CA LYS A 420 -16.43 35.58 -0.90
C LYS A 420 -15.46 35.50 -2.09
N LEU A 421 -15.28 34.32 -2.66
CA LEU A 421 -14.46 34.12 -3.87
C LEU A 421 -15.00 34.92 -5.06
N ASP A 422 -16.32 34.97 -5.26
CA ASP A 422 -16.92 35.81 -6.31
C ASP A 422 -16.72 37.32 -6.04
N ALA A 423 -16.74 37.74 -4.77
CA ALA A 423 -16.61 39.15 -4.41
C ALA A 423 -15.16 39.66 -4.39
N ARG A 424 -14.21 38.82 -3.96
CA ARG A 424 -12.83 39.23 -3.62
C ARG A 424 -11.73 38.31 -4.15
N ASN A 425 -12.09 37.24 -4.87
CA ASN A 425 -11.14 36.24 -5.38
C ASN A 425 -10.30 35.51 -4.31
N GLU A 426 -10.65 35.64 -3.03
CA GLU A 426 -10.00 34.97 -1.90
C GLU A 426 -11.06 34.23 -1.04
N PRO A 427 -10.77 33.04 -0.51
CA PRO A 427 -11.65 32.33 0.41
C PRO A 427 -11.60 32.94 1.82
N ILE A 428 -12.44 32.45 2.74
CA ILE A 428 -12.48 32.94 4.13
C ILE A 428 -11.20 32.52 4.85
N LEU A 429 -10.45 33.51 5.36
CA LEU A 429 -9.20 33.27 6.06
C LEU A 429 -9.44 33.08 7.57
N PRO A 430 -8.64 32.27 8.28
CA PRO A 430 -8.78 32.08 9.73
C PRO A 430 -8.68 33.39 10.52
N ALA A 431 -7.87 34.34 10.05
CA ALA A 431 -7.74 35.66 10.66
C ALA A 431 -9.07 36.45 10.65
N GLU A 432 -9.98 36.20 9.70
CA GLU A 432 -11.26 36.88 9.61
C GLU A 432 -12.27 36.38 10.66
N LEU A 433 -12.13 35.14 11.13
CA LEU A 433 -12.93 34.61 12.23
C LEU A 433 -12.64 35.33 13.55
N THR A 434 -11.44 35.90 13.69
CA THR A 434 -11.08 36.70 14.86
C THR A 434 -11.61 38.14 14.78
N MET A 435 -12.00 38.59 13.58
CA MET A 435 -12.57 39.92 13.31
C MET A 435 -14.11 39.90 13.40
N TYR A 436 -14.67 39.46 14.53
CA TYR A 436 -16.13 39.31 14.71
C TYR A 436 -16.95 40.59 14.49
N HIS A 437 -16.34 41.76 14.67
CA HIS A 437 -16.97 43.05 14.36
C HIS A 437 -17.25 43.25 12.86
N ALA A 438 -16.57 42.53 11.97
CA ALA A 438 -16.76 42.63 10.53
C ALA A 438 -17.92 41.77 10.00
N TYR A 439 -18.54 40.90 10.82
CA TYR A 439 -19.61 40.01 10.38
C TYR A 439 -20.85 40.75 9.85
N GLY A 440 -21.20 41.88 10.46
CA GLY A 440 -22.28 42.74 9.96
C GLY A 440 -21.99 43.35 8.60
N ASN A 441 -20.72 43.59 8.27
CA ASN A 441 -20.29 44.08 6.96
C ASN A 441 -20.17 42.95 5.93
N LEU A 442 -19.82 41.73 6.34
CA LEU A 442 -19.82 40.54 5.48
C LEU A 442 -21.25 40.11 5.10
N LEU A 443 -22.21 40.18 6.02
CA LEU A 443 -23.62 39.87 5.74
C LEU A 443 -24.23 40.82 4.70
N LYS A 444 -23.78 42.08 4.64
CA LYS A 444 -24.20 43.04 3.61
C LYS A 444 -23.65 42.72 2.21
N MET A 445 -22.63 41.86 2.12
CA MET A 445 -22.10 41.38 0.83
C MET A 445 -22.94 40.26 0.22
N ALA A 446 -23.78 39.59 1.03
CA ALA A 446 -24.68 38.54 0.54
C ALA A 446 -25.90 39.17 -0.14
N SER A 447 -26.23 38.70 -1.34
CA SER A 447 -27.42 39.15 -2.04
C SER A 447 -28.69 38.68 -1.32
N LEU A 448 -29.76 39.48 -1.38
CA LEU A 448 -31.05 39.16 -0.74
C LEU A 448 -31.58 37.76 -1.13
N PRO A 449 -31.49 37.29 -2.39
CA PRO A 449 -31.90 35.93 -2.76
C PRO A 449 -31.14 34.85 -1.99
N VAL A 450 -29.84 35.02 -1.78
CA VAL A 450 -29.00 34.04 -1.08
C VAL A 450 -29.39 33.96 0.39
N LEU A 451 -29.68 35.09 1.03
CA LEU A 451 -30.17 35.13 2.42
C LEU A 451 -31.54 34.42 2.55
N VAL A 452 -32.47 34.67 1.63
CA VAL A 452 -33.79 34.01 1.62
C VAL A 452 -33.66 32.50 1.42
N ILE A 453 -32.85 32.06 0.46
CA ILE A 453 -32.60 30.63 0.21
C ILE A 453 -31.98 29.96 1.44
N THR A 454 -31.01 30.62 2.08
CA THR A 454 -30.35 30.09 3.29
C THR A 454 -31.34 29.95 4.45
N PHE A 455 -32.21 30.96 4.65
CA PHE A 455 -33.25 30.92 5.68
C PHE A 455 -34.30 29.82 5.41
N LEU A 456 -34.76 29.69 4.17
CA LEU A 456 -35.69 28.63 3.79
C LEU A 456 -35.05 27.24 3.96
N GLY A 457 -33.78 27.10 3.58
CA GLY A 457 -33.00 25.88 3.80
C GLY A 457 -32.90 25.50 5.27
N LEU A 458 -32.72 26.48 6.17
CA LEU A 458 -32.72 26.25 7.61
C LEU A 458 -34.08 25.76 8.13
N LEU A 459 -35.19 26.31 7.65
CA LEU A 459 -36.55 25.84 8.00
C LEU A 459 -36.79 24.40 7.54
N VAL A 460 -36.42 24.08 6.29
CA VAL A 460 -36.53 22.73 5.73
C VAL A 460 -35.66 21.74 6.51
N MET A 461 -34.43 22.13 6.88
CA MET A 461 -33.55 21.32 7.71
C MET A 461 -34.19 21.03 9.08
N CYS A 462 -34.68 22.06 9.78
CA CYS A 462 -35.33 21.90 11.09
C CYS A 462 -36.55 20.97 11.01
N GLY A 463 -37.42 21.15 10.00
CA GLY A 463 -38.57 20.28 9.76
C GLY A 463 -38.16 18.84 9.45
N GLY A 464 -37.14 18.65 8.62
CA GLY A 464 -36.59 17.34 8.28
C GLY A 464 -35.98 16.60 9.47
N ILE A 465 -35.19 17.31 10.30
CA ILE A 465 -34.64 16.75 11.54
C ILE A 465 -35.78 16.32 12.48
N TRP A 466 -36.77 17.19 12.69
CA TRP A 466 -37.92 16.88 13.55
C TRP A 466 -38.68 15.63 13.07
N TYR A 467 -38.98 15.55 11.78
CA TYR A 467 -39.66 14.41 11.18
C TYR A 467 -38.85 13.10 11.32
N LEU A 468 -37.57 13.13 10.95
CA LEU A 468 -36.71 11.94 10.97
C LEU A 468 -36.42 11.46 12.40
N GLU A 469 -36.27 12.37 13.36
CA GLU A 469 -36.07 12.01 14.76
C GLU A 469 -37.33 11.37 15.37
N ARG A 470 -38.52 11.79 14.92
CA ARG A 470 -39.80 11.24 15.40
C ARG A 470 -40.12 9.88 14.80
N HIS A 471 -39.92 9.71 13.49
CA HIS A 471 -40.33 8.50 12.76
C HIS A 471 -39.22 7.44 12.67
N TYR A 472 -37.95 7.84 12.67
CA TYR A 472 -36.81 6.93 12.46
C TYR A 472 -35.65 7.16 13.45
N PRO A 473 -35.88 7.11 14.78
CA PRO A 473 -34.84 7.40 15.76
C PRO A 473 -33.67 6.40 15.70
N VAL A 474 -32.45 6.91 15.54
CA VAL A 474 -31.22 6.10 15.51
C VAL A 474 -30.47 6.23 16.83
N LYS A 475 -30.39 5.14 17.59
CA LYS A 475 -29.68 5.10 18.88
C LYS A 475 -28.18 4.87 18.68
N ASP A 476 -27.34 5.68 19.32
CA ASP A 476 -25.90 5.41 19.39
C ASP A 476 -25.62 4.22 20.32
N GLN A 477 -25.23 3.10 19.73
CA GLN A 477 -24.88 1.87 20.47
C GLN A 477 -23.43 1.87 20.99
N ALA A 478 -22.68 2.96 20.81
CA ALA A 478 -21.30 3.03 21.27
C ALA A 478 -21.21 3.00 22.80
N LYS A 479 -20.32 2.14 23.31
CA LYS A 479 -19.97 2.08 24.74
C LYS A 479 -19.25 3.37 25.15
N TRP A 480 -19.32 3.72 26.44
CA TRP A 480 -18.67 4.92 26.99
C TRP A 480 -17.19 5.04 26.61
N GLY A 481 -16.41 3.96 26.69
CA GLY A 481 -15.00 3.97 26.29
C GLY A 481 -14.79 4.28 24.79
N ALA A 482 -15.68 3.80 23.91
CA ALA A 482 -15.60 4.14 22.49
C ALA A 482 -15.97 5.62 22.23
N ARG A 483 -16.90 6.17 23.02
CA ARG A 483 -17.27 7.59 22.96
C ARG A 483 -16.10 8.49 23.37
N LEU A 484 -15.45 8.19 24.49
CA LEU A 484 -14.23 8.88 24.90
C LEU A 484 -13.14 8.80 23.82
N GLY A 485 -13.01 7.64 23.17
CA GLY A 485 -12.11 7.47 22.02
C GLY A 485 -12.43 8.42 20.86
N PHE A 486 -13.70 8.56 20.46
CA PHE A 486 -14.09 9.50 19.40
C PHE A 486 -13.85 10.95 19.78
N VAL A 487 -14.15 11.34 21.03
CA VAL A 487 -13.88 12.70 21.53
C VAL A 487 -12.38 12.99 21.52
N GLY A 488 -11.56 12.08 22.05
CA GLY A 488 -10.10 12.21 22.04
C GLY A 488 -9.54 12.31 20.62
N MET A 489 -10.05 11.50 19.69
CA MET A 489 -9.64 11.57 18.29
C MET A 489 -10.02 12.90 17.63
N ALA A 490 -11.20 13.46 17.94
CA ALA A 490 -11.59 14.78 17.46
C ALA A 490 -10.68 15.88 18.03
N ILE A 491 -10.38 15.85 19.34
CA ILE A 491 -9.47 16.81 19.98
C ILE A 491 -8.08 16.77 19.31
N VAL A 492 -7.55 15.57 19.07
CA VAL A 492 -6.24 15.42 18.41
C VAL A 492 -6.29 15.90 16.97
N ALA A 493 -7.32 15.53 16.20
CA ALA A 493 -7.44 15.92 14.80
C ALA A 493 -7.60 17.44 14.63
N PHE A 494 -8.58 18.05 15.31
CA PHE A 494 -8.80 19.49 15.23
C PHE A 494 -7.70 20.29 15.93
N GLY A 495 -7.18 19.80 17.06
CA GLY A 495 -6.04 20.43 17.74
C GLY A 495 -4.76 20.38 16.90
N SER A 496 -4.63 19.40 15.99
CA SER A 496 -3.47 19.31 15.10
C SER A 496 -3.40 20.42 14.06
N ALA A 497 -4.51 21.10 13.77
CA ALA A 497 -4.58 22.20 12.80
C ALA A 497 -3.57 23.31 13.10
N ASN A 498 -3.30 23.56 14.38
CA ASN A 498 -2.28 24.53 14.82
C ASN A 498 -0.88 24.23 14.27
N TRP A 499 -0.59 22.99 13.85
CA TRP A 499 0.72 22.59 13.33
C TRP A 499 0.73 22.18 11.86
N TRP A 500 -0.38 22.33 11.14
CA TRP A 500 -0.46 21.99 9.71
C TRP A 500 0.40 22.91 8.85
N ASN A 501 0.53 24.17 9.26
CA ASN A 501 1.28 25.19 8.51
C ASN A 501 2.71 25.44 9.05
N HIS A 502 3.14 24.70 10.07
CA HIS A 502 4.48 24.86 10.64
C HIS A 502 5.54 24.09 9.84
N PRO A 503 6.57 24.76 9.28
CA PRO A 503 7.62 24.11 8.51
C PRO A 503 8.31 23.02 9.33
N ASN A 504 8.60 21.89 8.70
CA ASN A 504 9.32 20.75 9.30
C ASN A 504 8.60 20.05 10.47
N HIS A 505 7.34 20.39 10.76
CA HIS A 505 6.51 19.64 11.72
C HIS A 505 5.88 18.41 11.03
N PRO A 506 5.79 17.23 11.70
CA PRO A 506 5.18 16.04 11.11
C PRO A 506 3.75 16.25 10.61
N ALA A 507 2.95 17.05 11.31
CA ALA A 507 1.58 17.36 10.89
C ALA A 507 1.54 18.12 9.55
N SER A 508 2.46 19.06 9.33
CA SER A 508 2.60 19.76 8.06
C SER A 508 2.99 18.82 6.92
N GLN A 509 3.94 17.91 7.17
CA GLN A 509 4.34 16.92 6.17
C GLN A 509 3.20 15.96 5.80
N ILE A 510 2.34 15.63 6.76
CA ILE A 510 1.12 14.85 6.51
C ILE A 510 0.21 15.62 5.55
N MET A 511 -0.08 16.88 5.84
CA MET A 511 -0.95 17.73 5.01
C MET A 511 -0.38 17.89 3.60
N VAL A 512 0.89 18.25 3.46
CA VAL A 512 1.61 18.33 2.18
C VAL A 512 1.52 17.02 1.41
N GLY A 513 1.74 15.88 2.06
CA GLY A 513 1.65 14.59 1.36
C GLY A 513 0.23 14.18 0.98
N PHE A 514 -0.81 14.74 1.60
CA PHE A 514 -2.21 14.63 1.14
C PHE A 514 -2.55 15.60 0.01
N GLY A 515 -1.65 16.52 -0.32
CA GLY A 515 -1.78 17.48 -1.41
C GLY A 515 -1.96 18.92 -0.95
N ASP A 516 -1.82 19.21 0.35
CA ASP A 516 -1.93 20.56 0.90
C ASP A 516 -0.56 21.26 0.93
N THR A 517 -0.25 21.99 -0.14
CA THR A 517 0.98 22.78 -0.27
C THR A 517 0.71 24.23 0.12
N PRO A 518 1.16 24.73 1.28
CA PRO A 518 0.92 26.12 1.66
C PRO A 518 1.84 27.09 0.91
N GLU A 519 1.27 28.11 0.25
CA GLU A 519 2.02 29.19 -0.43
C GLU A 519 1.73 30.56 0.20
N PHE A 520 2.43 30.89 1.30
CA PHE A 520 2.24 32.14 2.04
C PHE A 520 2.92 33.38 1.41
N PHE A 521 3.73 33.19 0.36
CA PHE A 521 4.64 34.24 -0.12
C PHE A 521 4.04 35.16 -1.19
N ASN A 522 2.87 34.83 -1.74
CA ASN A 522 2.18 35.64 -2.73
C ASN A 522 0.67 35.56 -2.47
N GLN A 523 0.02 36.67 -2.11
CA GLN A 523 -1.41 36.68 -1.75
C GLN A 523 -2.33 36.28 -2.91
N LEU A 524 -1.96 36.60 -4.16
CA LEU A 524 -2.71 36.19 -5.36
C LEU A 524 -2.51 34.70 -5.67
N ALA A 525 -1.30 34.18 -5.45
CA ALA A 525 -1.03 32.74 -5.57
C ALA A 525 -1.68 31.96 -4.42
N GLY A 526 -1.56 32.44 -3.19
CA GLY A 526 -2.20 31.93 -1.98
C GLY A 526 -3.71 31.82 -2.15
N GLY A 527 -4.38 32.87 -2.65
CA GLY A 527 -5.81 32.80 -2.96
C GLY A 527 -6.17 31.82 -4.09
N SER A 528 -5.30 31.60 -5.08
CA SER A 528 -5.48 30.55 -6.10
C SER A 528 -5.15 29.14 -5.60
N HIS A 529 -4.34 29.02 -4.54
CA HIS A 529 -3.91 27.76 -3.94
C HIS A 529 -4.84 27.29 -2.83
N GLU A 530 -5.37 28.21 -2.03
CA GLU A 530 -6.45 27.98 -1.06
C GLU A 530 -7.72 27.50 -1.77
N ARG A 531 -8.00 27.95 -3.02
CA ARG A 531 -9.04 27.34 -3.89
C ARG A 531 -8.83 25.84 -4.13
N THR A 532 -7.59 25.35 -3.98
CA THR A 532 -7.22 23.97 -4.29
C THR A 532 -6.97 23.10 -3.05
N ASN A 533 -6.85 23.67 -1.85
CA ASN A 533 -6.57 22.96 -0.60
C ASN A 533 -7.61 23.31 0.48
N CYS A 534 -8.44 22.32 0.86
CA CYS A 534 -9.42 22.37 1.96
C CYS A 534 -10.38 23.58 2.03
N PRO A 535 -11.63 23.43 1.57
CA PRO A 535 -12.62 24.50 1.72
C PRO A 535 -13.21 24.67 3.12
N ILE A 536 -13.02 23.75 4.07
CA ILE A 536 -13.90 23.67 5.28
C ILE A 536 -13.16 23.89 6.60
N PHE A 537 -11.85 23.64 6.65
CA PHE A 537 -11.09 23.66 7.90
C PHE A 537 -9.69 24.19 7.66
N GLU A 538 -9.55 25.51 7.68
CA GLU A 538 -8.29 26.21 8.00
C GLU A 538 -8.43 26.95 9.32
#